data_AF-A0A2G6C9Y0-F1
#
_entry.id   AF-A0A2G6C9Y0-F1
#
_cell.length_a   1.000
_cell.length_b   1.000
_cell.length_c   1.000
_cell.angle_alpha   90.00
_cell.angle_beta   90.00
_cell.angle_gamma   90.00
#
_symmetry.space_group_name_H-M   'P 1'
#
loop_
_entity.id
_entity.type
_entity.pdbx_description
1 polymer ?
#
loop_
_entity_poly.entity_id
_entity_poly.type
_entity_poly.pdbx_seq_one_letter_code
_entity_poly.pdbx_strand_id
1 'polypeptide(L)'
;MVNLPLLQVGIFWGRPLNNSSRIYRLSFINQDRIYEIFARQVYEADLYGFIAVEELVFGTQSELVIDPGEERLKSEFSAVNRTFIPMHSIIRIDEVEKPGIS
;
A
#
# COMPACT_ATOMS: atom_id res chain seq x y z
N MET A 1 -20.17 -35.67 -29.49
CA MET A 1 -20.04 -34.20 -29.52
C MET A 1 -20.78 -33.69 -28.28
N VAL A 2 -20.11 -33.64 -27.13
CA VAL A 2 -20.75 -33.29 -25.86
C VAL A 2 -20.61 -31.78 -25.67
N ASN A 3 -21.74 -31.09 -25.54
CA ASN A 3 -21.83 -29.67 -25.30
C ASN A 3 -21.51 -29.43 -23.80
N LEU A 4 -20.33 -28.86 -23.49
CA LEU A 4 -20.02 -28.42 -22.13
C LEU A 4 -20.76 -27.09 -21.86
N PRO A 5 -21.42 -26.92 -20.69
CA PRO A 5 -21.94 -25.62 -20.33
C PRO A 5 -20.75 -24.69 -20.06
N LEU A 6 -20.78 -23.49 -20.64
CA LEU A 6 -19.91 -22.38 -20.24
C LEU A 6 -20.29 -21.97 -18.81
N LEU A 7 -19.87 -22.78 -17.83
CA LEU A 7 -19.74 -22.32 -16.47
C LEU A 7 -18.55 -21.38 -16.48
N GLN A 8 -18.89 -20.08 -16.55
CA GLN A 8 -18.05 -18.97 -16.16
C GLN A 8 -17.30 -19.38 -14.90
N VAL A 9 -16.02 -19.75 -15.04
CA VAL A 9 -15.12 -20.05 -13.94
C VAL A 9 -14.76 -18.73 -13.27
N GLY A 10 -15.76 -18.09 -12.65
CA GLY A 10 -15.55 -17.15 -11.57
C GLY A 10 -15.30 -17.95 -10.32
N ILE A 11 -14.17 -18.65 -10.21
CA ILE A 11 -13.64 -19.18 -8.94
C ILE A 11 -12.10 -19.01 -8.87
N PHE A 12 -11.58 -18.02 -9.60
CA PHE A 12 -10.23 -17.47 -9.46
C PHE A 12 -10.36 -15.97 -9.09
N TRP A 13 -11.23 -15.72 -8.11
CA TRP A 13 -11.98 -14.47 -7.91
C TRP A 13 -11.12 -13.22 -7.70
N GLY A 14 -11.31 -12.25 -8.60
CA GLY A 14 -11.17 -10.84 -8.27
C GLY A 14 -12.08 -10.48 -7.09
N ARG A 15 -11.50 -9.76 -6.13
CA ARG A 15 -12.22 -9.14 -5.01
C ARG A 15 -13.40 -8.33 -5.55
N PRO A 16 -14.56 -8.33 -4.87
CA PRO A 16 -15.66 -7.45 -5.24
C PRO A 16 -15.17 -6.00 -5.16
N LEU A 17 -15.35 -5.24 -6.25
CA LEU A 17 -15.12 -3.79 -6.31
C LEU A 17 -16.23 -3.10 -5.50
N ASN A 18 -16.20 -3.23 -4.17
CA ASN A 18 -16.92 -2.30 -3.33
C ASN A 18 -16.06 -1.04 -3.15
N ASN A 19 -16.64 0.07 -3.57
CA ASN A 19 -16.03 1.36 -3.88
C ASN A 19 -15.75 2.21 -2.63
N SER A 20 -14.93 1.69 -1.71
CA SER A 20 -14.06 2.53 -0.89
C SER A 20 -12.64 2.04 -1.13
N SER A 21 -11.82 2.84 -1.80
CA SER A 21 -10.42 2.46 -2.01
C SER A 21 -9.74 2.52 -0.64
N ARG A 22 -9.57 1.33 -0.03
CA ARG A 22 -8.94 1.17 1.27
C ARG A 22 -7.61 1.89 1.29
N ILE A 23 -7.33 2.58 2.38
CA ILE A 23 -6.06 3.24 2.60
C ILE A 23 -5.47 2.59 3.83
N TYR A 24 -4.23 2.13 3.69
CA TYR A 24 -3.46 1.58 4.78
C TYR A 24 -2.42 2.60 5.20
N ARG A 25 -2.32 2.87 6.50
CA ARG A 25 -1.18 3.56 7.09
C ARG A 25 -0.19 2.52 7.58
N LEU A 26 1.05 2.57 7.09
CA LEU A 26 2.14 1.73 7.55
C LEU A 26 3.21 2.57 8.25
N SER A 27 3.60 2.13 9.45
CA SER A 27 4.76 2.65 10.16
C SER A 27 5.82 1.56 10.27
N PHE A 28 7.06 1.84 9.88
CA PHE A 28 8.15 0.86 9.88
C PHE A 28 9.51 1.52 10.10
N ILE A 29 10.50 0.73 10.53
CA ILE A 29 11.88 1.18 10.74
C ILE A 29 12.69 0.91 9.48
N ASN A 30 13.44 1.91 9.02
CA ASN A 30 14.45 1.77 7.97
C ASN A 30 15.67 2.65 8.33
N GLN A 31 16.85 2.05 8.45
CA GLN A 31 18.11 2.74 8.80
C GLN A 31 17.96 3.72 9.99
N ASP A 32 17.46 3.20 11.11
CA ASP A 32 17.22 3.95 12.37
C ASP A 32 16.19 5.09 12.29
N ARG A 33 15.45 5.19 11.19
CA ARG A 33 14.36 6.15 11.02
C ARG A 33 13.02 5.44 10.97
N ILE A 34 12.01 6.05 11.57
CA ILE A 34 10.63 5.61 11.46
C ILE A 34 10.04 6.29 10.22
N TYR A 35 9.59 5.46 9.29
CA TYR A 35 8.86 5.88 8.10
C TYR A 35 7.37 5.68 8.37
N GLU A 36 6.56 6.65 7.99
CA GLU A 36 5.10 6.54 7.93
C GLU A 36 4.66 6.78 6.49
N ILE A 37 3.99 5.80 5.88
CA ILE A 37 3.52 5.87 4.50
C ILE A 37 2.05 5.46 4.41
N PHE A 38 1.38 5.92 3.36
CA PHE A 38 0.03 5.49 3.02
C PHE A 38 0.04 4.71 1.70
N ALA A 39 -0.77 3.67 1.60
CA ALA A 39 -0.82 2.79 0.44
C ALA A 39 -2.23 2.23 0.23
N ARG A 40 -2.55 1.81 -1.00
CA ARG A 40 -3.84 1.17 -1.30
C ARG A 40 -3.78 -0.36 -1.28
N GLN A 41 -2.60 -0.94 -1.46
CA GLN A 41 -2.42 -2.39 -1.43
C GLN A 41 -1.31 -2.78 -0.47
N VAL A 42 -1.64 -3.74 0.40
CA VAL A 42 -0.72 -4.31 1.39
C VAL A 42 -1.02 -5.80 1.49
N TYR A 43 -0.02 -6.64 1.25
CA TYR A 43 -0.20 -8.09 1.25
C TYR A 43 1.13 -8.83 1.50
N GLU A 44 1.06 -10.10 1.87
CA GLU A 44 2.24 -10.95 1.99
C GLU A 44 2.89 -11.14 0.61
N ALA A 45 4.18 -10.84 0.50
CA ALA A 45 4.89 -10.97 -0.77
C ALA A 45 5.20 -12.44 -1.08
N ASP A 46 5.39 -12.76 -2.36
CA ASP A 46 6.01 -14.03 -2.78
C ASP A 46 7.47 -14.15 -2.27
N LEU A 47 8.02 -13.07 -1.70
CA LEU A 47 9.28 -13.04 -0.97
C LEU A 47 9.03 -13.34 0.51
N TYR A 48 9.50 -14.50 0.96
CA TYR A 48 9.31 -14.97 2.33
C TYR A 48 9.79 -13.93 3.36
N GLY A 49 8.92 -13.59 4.32
CA GLY A 49 9.22 -12.65 5.39
C GLY A 49 9.11 -11.17 5.01
N PHE A 50 8.52 -10.85 3.84
CA PHE A 50 8.28 -9.48 3.40
C PHE A 50 6.79 -9.20 3.19
N ILE A 51 6.40 -7.96 3.48
CA ILE A 51 5.11 -7.39 3.10
C ILE A 51 5.32 -6.52 1.85
N ALA A 52 4.54 -6.79 0.81
CA ALA A 52 4.47 -5.96 -0.38
C ALA A 52 3.51 -4.80 -0.12
N VAL A 53 3.96 -3.60 -0.48
CA VAL A 53 3.19 -2.36 -0.40
C VAL A 53 3.21 -1.70 -1.78
N GLU A 54 2.03 -1.38 -2.31
CA GLU A 54 1.86 -0.78 -3.64
C GLU A 54 0.86 0.36 -3.62
N GLU A 55 0.87 1.14 -4.71
CA GLU A 55 0.00 2.29 -4.91
C GLU A 55 0.13 3.27 -3.73
N LEU A 56 1.36 3.73 -3.50
CA LEU A 56 1.66 4.71 -2.46
C LEU A 56 0.81 5.96 -2.68
N VAL A 57 0.20 6.42 -1.59
CA VAL A 57 -0.64 7.60 -1.54
C VAL A 57 0.15 8.70 -0.87
N PHE A 58 0.50 9.72 -1.63
CA PHE A 58 1.14 10.92 -1.09
C PHE A 58 0.10 12.00 -0.82
N GLY A 59 0.30 12.78 0.23
CA GLY A 59 -0.61 13.85 0.62
C GLY A 59 -0.67 14.96 -0.44
N THR A 60 -1.88 15.49 -0.61
CA THR A 60 -2.11 16.79 -1.26
C THR A 60 -2.03 17.86 -0.15
N GLN A 61 -0.85 18.19 0.35
CA GLN A 61 -0.75 19.34 1.25
C GLN A 61 -1.23 20.60 0.50
N SER A 62 -2.16 21.33 1.11
CA SER A 62 -2.52 22.68 0.69
C SER A 62 -1.26 23.55 0.70
N GLU A 63 -1.09 24.39 -0.31
CA GLU A 63 0.10 25.17 -0.72
C GLU A 63 0.83 26.03 0.33
N LEU A 64 0.49 25.98 1.63
CA LEU A 64 0.97 26.92 2.64
C LEU A 64 2.07 26.41 3.58
N VAL A 65 2.21 25.10 3.81
CA VAL A 65 3.34 24.53 4.59
C VAL A 65 3.70 23.17 4.02
N ILE A 66 4.95 23.00 3.60
CA ILE A 66 5.50 21.74 3.07
C ILE A 66 6.26 21.02 4.19
N ASP A 67 5.89 19.78 4.51
CA ASP A 67 6.67 18.93 5.43
C ASP A 67 7.93 18.37 4.74
N PRO A 68 9.15 18.64 5.25
CA PRO A 68 10.40 18.15 4.64
C PRO A 68 10.53 16.62 4.62
N GLY A 69 9.93 15.92 5.58
CA GLY A 69 9.87 14.47 5.64
C GLY A 69 8.99 13.89 4.54
N GLU A 70 7.82 14.49 4.30
CA GLU A 70 6.94 14.08 3.20
C GLU A 70 7.59 14.31 1.83
N GLU A 71 8.23 15.47 1.61
CA GLU A 71 8.98 15.73 0.36
C GLU A 71 10.11 14.72 0.16
N ARG A 72 10.83 14.38 1.24
CA ARG A 72 11.85 13.34 1.17
C ARG A 72 11.25 12.00 0.78
N LEU A 73 10.13 11.59 1.40
CA LEU A 73 9.43 10.35 1.05
C LEU A 73 8.97 10.36 -0.41
N LYS A 74 8.36 11.45 -0.88
CA LYS A 74 7.98 11.63 -2.28
C LYS A 74 9.20 11.46 -3.19
N SER A 75 10.30 12.14 -2.90
CA SER A 75 11.52 12.03 -3.71
C SER A 75 12.08 10.60 -3.75
N GLU A 76 12.12 9.93 -2.60
CA GLU A 76 12.67 8.58 -2.43
C GLU A 76 11.80 7.51 -3.12
N PHE A 77 10.48 7.67 -3.07
CA PHE A 77 9.51 6.67 -3.55
C PHE A 77 8.80 7.04 -4.87
N SER A 78 9.04 8.21 -5.46
CA SER A 78 8.37 8.69 -6.68
C SER A 78 8.50 7.74 -7.88
N ALA A 79 9.62 7.02 -7.99
CA ALA A 79 9.88 6.04 -9.05
C ALA A 79 9.69 4.58 -8.60
N VAL A 80 9.12 4.36 -7.41
CA VAL A 80 8.94 3.02 -6.82
C VAL A 80 7.51 2.55 -7.04
N ASN A 81 7.36 1.51 -7.87
CA ASN A 81 6.05 0.90 -8.11
C ASN A 81 5.57 0.02 -6.95
N ARG A 82 6.52 -0.65 -6.28
CA ARG A 82 6.29 -1.63 -5.22
C ARG A 82 7.47 -1.59 -4.25
N THR A 83 7.19 -1.55 -2.95
CA THR A 83 8.21 -1.71 -1.91
C THR A 83 7.97 -3.00 -1.12
N PHE A 84 9.05 -3.67 -0.75
CA PHE A 84 9.04 -4.88 0.06
C PHE A 84 9.63 -4.55 1.43
N ILE A 85 8.80 -4.57 2.46
CA ILE A 85 9.20 -4.22 3.82
C ILE A 85 9.37 -5.52 4.61
N PRO A 86 10.54 -5.77 5.23
CA PRO A 86 10.71 -6.92 6.10
C PRO A 86 9.68 -6.91 7.24
N MET A 87 9.03 -8.05 7.51
CA MET A 87 7.99 -8.13 8.54
C MET A 87 8.47 -7.67 9.92
N HIS A 88 9.74 -7.95 10.26
CA HIS A 88 10.31 -7.60 11.56
C HIS A 88 10.59 -6.09 11.71
N SER A 89 10.61 -5.32 10.62
CA SER A 89 10.82 -3.86 10.68
C SER A 89 9.50 -3.08 10.73
N ILE A 90 8.37 -3.76 10.51
CA ILE A 90 7.03 -3.15 10.59
C ILE A 90 6.67 -2.92 12.05
N ILE A 91 6.28 -1.68 12.37
CA ILE A 91 5.77 -1.29 13.69
C ILE A 91 4.26 -1.49 13.73
N ARG A 92 3.53 -0.98 12.73
CA ARG A 92 2.07 -1.06 12.67
C ARG A 92 1.52 -0.92 11.25
N ILE A 93 0.37 -1.56 11.01
CA ILE A 93 -0.44 -1.40 9.80
C ILE A 93 -1.88 -1.14 10.25
N ASP A 94 -2.43 0.02 9.88
CA ASP A 94 -3.83 0.37 10.15
C ASP A 94 -4.59 0.51 8.83
N GLU A 95 -5.81 -0.02 8.72
CA GLU A 95 -6.75 0.40 7.67
C GLU A 95 -7.45 1.68 8.14
N VAL A 96 -7.36 2.75 7.36
CA VAL A 96 -7.85 4.09 7.71
C VAL A 96 -8.80 4.62 6.64
N GLU A 97 -9.76 5.46 7.04
CA GLU A 97 -10.73 6.04 6.11
C GLU A 97 -10.10 7.09 5.17
N LYS A 98 -9.07 7.80 5.64
CA LYS A 98 -8.38 8.88 4.92
C LYS A 98 -6.88 8.86 5.24
N PRO A 99 -6.00 9.29 4.30
CA PRO A 99 -4.62 9.57 4.65
C PRO A 99 -4.62 10.68 5.72
N GLY A 100 -3.81 10.52 6.75
CA GLY A 100 -3.65 11.54 7.78
C GLY A 100 -3.03 12.82 7.21
N ILE A 101 -3.29 13.94 7.88
CA ILE A 101 -2.44 15.12 7.75
C ILE A 101 -1.29 14.85 8.72
N SER A 102 -0.12 14.49 8.21
CA SER A 102 1.08 14.40 9.03
C SER A 102 1.56 15.80 9.41
#